data_AF-A0A5R9KC97-F1
#
_entry.id   AF-A0A5R9KC97-F1
#
_cell.length_a   1.000
_cell.length_b   1.000
_cell.length_c   1.000
_cell.angle_alpha   90.00
_cell.angle_beta   90.00
_cell.angle_gamma   90.00
#
_symmetry.space_group_name_H-M   'P 1'
#
loop_
_entity.id
_entity.type
_entity.pdbx_description
1 polymer ?
#
loop_
_entity_poly.entity_id
_entity_poly.type
_entity_poly.pdbx_seq_one_letter_code
_entity_poly.pdbx_strand_id
1 'polypeptide(L)' 'MTSELSLYIKLQTLPPELKQEVNEFVDSLVQKSASQNQKAVPVFGCAKGKIRMSADFDDPLDDFREYMQ' A
#
# COMPACT_ATOMS: atom_id res chain seq x y z
N MET A 1 -0.64 16.38 25.55
CA MET A 1 0.80 16.33 25.89
C MET A 1 1.06 15.46 27.14
N THR A 2 0.52 14.24 27.20
CA THR A 2 0.64 13.37 28.40
C THR A 2 0.76 11.88 28.05
N SER A 3 0.26 11.48 26.89
CA SER A 3 0.23 10.07 26.46
C SER A 3 1.62 9.45 26.32
N GLU A 4 2.59 10.17 25.74
CA GLU A 4 3.96 9.66 25.51
C GLU A 4 4.71 9.41 26.83
N LEU A 5 4.62 10.34 27.78
CA LEU A 5 5.26 10.19 29.10
C LEU A 5 4.64 9.04 29.90
N SER A 6 3.32 8.87 29.82
CA SER A 6 2.63 7.77 30.50
C SER A 6 3.04 6.39 29.97
N LEU A 7 3.35 6.30 28.66
CA LEU A 7 3.83 5.07 28.04
C LEU A 7 5.26 4.73 28.48
N TYR A 8 6.13 5.74 28.51
CA TYR A 8 7.51 5.60 28.99
C TYR A 8 7.58 5.09 30.43
N ILE A 9 6.75 5.63 31.33
CA ILE A 9 6.71 5.19 32.73
C ILE A 9 6.26 3.73 32.85
N LYS A 10 5.26 3.31 32.06
CA LYS A 10 4.81 1.91 32.01
C LYS A 10 5.92 0.98 31.50
N LEU A 11 6.65 1.38 30.46
CA LEU A 11 7.81 0.65 29.94
C LEU A 11 8.92 0.48 30.99
N GLN A 12 9.22 1.51 31.77
CA GLN A 12 10.26 1.44 32.79
C GLN A 12 9.90 0.50 33.96
N THR A 13 8.62 0.46 34.34
CA THR A 13 8.10 -0.38 35.43
C THR A 13 7.97 -1.86 35.08
N LEU A 14 8.10 -2.22 33.79
CA LEU A 14 8.04 -3.61 33.35
C LEU A 14 9.33 -4.39 33.68
N PRO A 15 9.22 -5.68 34.08
CA PRO A 15 10.33 -6.62 34.15
C PRO A 15 11.07 -6.77 32.81
N PRO A 16 12.36 -7.15 32.83
CA PRO A 16 13.17 -7.27 31.61
C PRO A 16 12.60 -8.28 30.60
N GLU A 17 11.98 -9.36 31.05
CA GLU A 17 11.35 -10.37 30.19
C GLU A 17 10.18 -9.78 29.39
N LEU A 18 9.32 -9.00 30.04
CA LEU A 18 8.17 -8.37 29.39
C LEU A 18 8.57 -7.18 28.51
N LYS A 19 9.72 -6.53 28.79
CA LYS A 19 10.27 -5.48 27.91
C LYS A 19 10.63 -6.04 26.53
N GLN A 20 11.12 -7.29 26.48
CA GLN A 20 11.43 -7.94 25.21
C GLN A 20 10.15 -8.20 24.40
N GLU A 21 9.11 -8.75 25.03
CA GLU A 21 7.81 -8.99 24.38
C GLU A 21 7.19 -7.69 23.84
N VAL A 22 7.28 -6.60 24.61
CA VAL A 22 6.81 -5.28 24.15
C VAL A 22 7.60 -4.78 22.95
N ASN A 23 8.92 -5.00 22.92
CA ASN A 23 9.75 -4.60 21.78
C ASN A 23 9.33 -5.37 20.51
N GLU A 24 9.17 -6.68 20.60
CA GLU A 24 8.68 -7.52 19.49
C GLU A 24 7.28 -7.11 19.03
N PHE A 25 6.40 -6.73 19.97
CA PHE A 25 5.06 -6.24 19.65
C PHE A 25 5.10 -4.90 18.91
N VAL A 26 5.95 -3.97 19.34
CA VAL A 26 6.15 -2.67 18.68
C VAL A 26 6.69 -2.88 17.26
N ASP A 27 7.65 -3.77 17.06
CA ASP A 27 8.17 -4.12 15.73
C ASP A 27 7.05 -4.65 14.81
N SER A 28 6.18 -5.53 15.35
CA SER A 28 4.99 -6.02 14.63
C SER A 28 4.01 -4.88 14.28
N LEU A 29 3.78 -3.93 15.18
CA LEU A 29 2.90 -2.78 14.90
C LEU A 29 3.47 -1.88 13.81
N VAL A 30 4.79 -1.61 13.85
CA VAL A 30 5.49 -0.85 12.79
C VAL A 30 5.34 -1.56 11.44
N GLN A 31 5.59 -2.87 11.38
CA GLN A 31 5.44 -3.66 10.15
C GLN A 31 4.00 -3.64 9.61
N LYS A 32 2.99 -3.76 10.49
CA LYS A 32 1.57 -3.69 10.10
C LYS A 32 1.21 -2.32 9.53
N SER A 33 1.67 -1.23 10.16
CA SER A 33 1.43 0.13 9.68
C SER A 33 2.08 0.41 8.32
N ALA A 34 3.25 -0.17 8.06
CA ALA A 34 3.92 -0.06 6.76
C ALA A 34 3.19 -0.86 5.66
N SER A 35 2.63 -2.02 6.01
CA SER A 35 1.90 -2.89 5.08
C SER A 35 0.57 -2.30 4.61
N GLN A 36 -0.09 -1.49 5.44
CA GLN A 36 -1.35 -0.82 5.09
C GLN A 36 -1.20 0.28 4.03
N ASN A 37 0.01 0.79 3.80
CA ASN A 37 0.29 1.83 2.82
C ASN A 37 0.75 1.30 1.45
N GLN A 38 0.74 -0.02 1.24
CA GLN A 38 1.07 -0.57 -0.07
C GLN A 38 -0.09 -0.31 -1.03
N LYS A 39 0.13 0.61 -1.99
CA LYS A 39 -0.79 0.81 -3.11
C LYS A 39 -1.01 -0.53 -3.81
N ALA A 40 -2.26 -0.86 -4.11
CA ALA A 40 -2.58 -2.08 -4.83
C ALA A 40 -1.82 -2.10 -6.16
N VAL A 41 -0.91 -3.06 -6.31
CA VAL A 41 -0.18 -3.27 -7.56
C VAL A 41 -1.10 -3.98 -8.54
N PRO A 42 -1.35 -3.42 -9.73
CA PRO A 42 -2.19 -4.09 -10.73
C PRO A 42 -1.54 -5.41 -11.15
N VAL A 43 -2.33 -6.48 -11.11
CA VAL A 43 -1.92 -7.83 -11.53
C VAL A 43 -2.51 -8.15 -12.90
N PHE A 44 -1.90 -9.10 -13.61
CA PHE A 44 -2.39 -9.55 -14.91
C PHE A 44 -3.88 -9.90 -14.84
N GLY A 45 -4.68 -9.30 -15.74
CA GLY A 45 -6.12 -9.53 -15.81
C GLY A 45 -6.98 -8.75 -14.80
N CYS A 46 -6.43 -7.83 -13.99
CA CYS A 46 -7.21 -7.03 -13.02
C CYS A 46 -8.35 -6.19 -13.64
N ALA A 47 -8.28 -5.95 -14.95
CA ALA A 47 -9.28 -5.22 -15.74
C ALA A 47 -10.03 -6.11 -16.76
N LYS A 48 -9.86 -7.44 -16.73
CA LYS A 48 -10.51 -8.35 -17.69
C LYS A 48 -12.04 -8.21 -17.61
N GLY A 49 -12.68 -7.96 -18.76
CA GLY A 49 -14.14 -7.76 -18.86
C GLY A 49 -14.65 -6.40 -18.38
N LYS A 50 -13.78 -5.51 -17.88
CA LYS A 50 -14.16 -4.15 -17.46
C LYS A 50 -14.05 -3.12 -18.58
N ILE A 51 -13.30 -3.44 -19.63
CA ILE A 51 -13.06 -2.57 -20.78
C ILE A 51 -13.77 -3.18 -21.99
N ARG A 52 -14.53 -2.36 -22.73
CA ARG A 52 -15.11 -2.72 -24.01
C ARG A 52 -14.32 -2.01 -25.10
N MET A 53 -13.80 -2.77 -26.05
CA MET A 53 -13.15 -2.23 -27.23
C MET A 53 -14.21 -1.94 -28.29
N SER A 54 -14.13 -0.78 -28.93
CA SER A 54 -14.99 -0.46 -30.06
C SER A 54 -14.57 -1.25 -31.30
N ALA A 55 -15.48 -1.44 -32.25
CA ALA A 55 -15.22 -2.23 -33.46
C ALA A 55 -14.23 -1.53 -34.42
N ASP A 56 -14.09 -0.21 -34.29
CA ASP A 56 -13.20 0.69 -35.06
C ASP A 56 -11.87 0.98 -34.33
N PHE A 57 -11.50 0.22 -33.28
CA PHE A 57 -10.29 0.50 -32.52
C PHE A 57 -9.00 0.43 -33.36
N ASP A 58 -8.97 -0.49 -34.32
CA ASP A 58 -7.85 -0.66 -35.23
C ASP A 58 -7.91 0.28 -36.45
N ASP A 59 -9.00 1.05 -36.61
CA ASP A 59 -9.15 1.95 -37.74
C ASP A 59 -8.21 3.16 -37.60
N PRO A 60 -7.66 3.67 -38.72
CA PRO A 60 -6.78 4.82 -38.70
C PRO A 60 -7.52 6.05 -38.19
N LEU A 61 -6.91 6.75 -37.25
CA LEU A 61 -7.42 8.03 -36.77
C LEU A 61 -7.30 9.07 -37.89
N ASP A 62 -8.39 9.80 -38.15
CA ASP A 62 -8.45 10.80 -39.22
C ASP A 62 -7.35 11.86 -39.08
N ASP A 63 -7.06 12.28 -37.86
CA ASP A 63 -6.00 13.24 -37.52
C ASP A 63 -4.58 12.72 -37.81
N PHE A 64 -4.42 11.41 -38.01
CA PHE A 64 -3.14 10.76 -38.28
C PHE A 64 -2.95 10.40 -39.77
N ARG A 65 -3.94 10.67 -40.64
CA ARG A 65 -3.87 10.36 -42.07
C ARG A 65 -2.67 11.00 -42.76
N GLU A 66 -2.29 12.21 -42.35
CA GLU A 66 -1.14 12.93 -42.92
C GLU A 66 0.20 12.23 -42.67
N TYR A 67 0.28 11.37 -41.65
CA TYR A 67 1.50 10.65 -41.23
C TYR A 67 1.63 9.23 -41.80
N MET A 68 0.64 8.74 -42.54
CA MET A 68 0.62 7.38 -43.13
C MET A 68 1.24 7.33 -44.55
N GLN A 69 2.08 8.31 -44.90
CA GLN A 69 2.76 8.44 -46.20
C GLN A 69 4.03 7.59 -46.30
#